data_AF-A0A6H0TP43-F1
#
_entry.id   AF-A0A6H0TP43-F1
#
_cell.length_a   1.000
_cell.length_b   1.000
_cell.length_c   1.000
_cell.angle_alpha   90.00
_cell.angle_beta   90.00
_cell.angle_gamma   90.00
#
_symmetry.space_group_name_H-M   'P 1'
#
loop_
_entity.id
_entity.type
_entity.pdbx_description
1 polymer ?
#
loop_
_entity_poly.entity_id
_entity_poly.type
_entity_poly.pdbx_seq_one_letter_code
_entity_poly.pdbx_strand_id
1 'polypeptide(L)'
;MNENQQMIMNTNEVREYLEVSNFVVNNLIKQEELVPINKDTWRLDGSFLFKREDVETIKKGRETEGITLYQASKKYGISTYQLEKWLGDGELAATIREHRNRETKFIREEELLQVIKQFDQANTLYTYSQKYNTVLFHKYIQSNTIARVISIPKRGDIMLIDEFGSEFTLNEAIKSGFVPAYDLSDKPRSHHQRFVKFRLPKSDQLRSNSFQLIDLILQYVSPRNLKVSEEEDFWYFNIRQSLIELPMGMQMEWIEYLTPYIIEGKLIKRVNNSIYLDSSSVTKPVTLSSKEYQAINKIVEETNTTIEEFIASAICQKIKAYQTSQN
;
A
#
# COMPACT_ATOMS: atom_id res chain seq x y z
N MET A 1 18.33 37.02 -42.94
CA MET A 1 17.93 35.64 -42.63
C MET A 1 16.42 35.68 -42.40
N ASN A 2 15.65 34.95 -43.21
CA ASN A 2 14.21 35.19 -43.42
C ASN A 2 13.35 34.66 -42.25
N GLU A 3 12.43 35.50 -41.78
CA GLU A 3 11.39 35.19 -40.77
C GLU A 3 10.47 34.01 -41.18
N ASN A 4 10.40 33.68 -42.47
CA ASN A 4 9.57 32.58 -42.99
C ASN A 4 10.02 31.17 -42.59
N GLN A 5 11.26 30.97 -42.09
CA GLN A 5 11.71 29.65 -41.63
C GLN A 5 11.15 29.24 -40.27
N GLN A 6 10.59 30.16 -39.47
CA GLN A 6 10.04 29.84 -38.14
C GLN A 6 8.59 29.33 -38.16
N MET A 7 7.90 29.40 -39.31
CA MET A 7 6.49 29.02 -39.46
C MET A 7 6.25 27.62 -40.03
N ILE A 8 7.30 26.92 -40.45
CA ILE A 8 7.17 25.65 -41.18
C ILE A 8 7.87 24.54 -40.40
N MET A 9 7.21 23.40 -40.26
CA MET A 9 7.73 22.21 -39.60
C MET A 9 7.86 21.06 -40.61
N ASN A 10 8.96 20.32 -40.55
CA ASN A 10 9.12 19.09 -41.30
C ASN A 10 8.46 17.89 -40.58
N THR A 11 8.37 16.74 -41.27
CA THR A 11 7.69 15.54 -40.74
C THR A 11 8.28 15.05 -39.40
N ASN A 12 9.59 15.17 -39.20
CA ASN A 12 10.25 14.75 -37.94
C ASN A 12 9.94 15.72 -36.80
N GLU A 13 9.91 17.02 -37.09
CA GLU A 13 9.54 18.05 -36.11
C GLU A 13 8.07 17.91 -35.71
N VAL A 14 7.17 17.61 -36.65
CA VAL A 14 5.75 17.33 -36.33
C VAL A 14 5.61 16.09 -35.45
N ARG A 15 6.35 15.02 -35.75
CA ARG A 15 6.38 13.78 -34.95
C ARG A 15 6.80 14.07 -33.51
N GLU A 16 7.87 14.85 -33.32
CA GLU A 16 8.36 15.22 -31.99
C GLU A 16 7.37 16.13 -31.27
N TYR A 17 6.83 17.12 -31.96
CA TYR A 17 5.94 18.10 -31.36
C TYR A 17 4.58 17.52 -30.93
N LEU A 18 4.05 16.55 -31.69
CA LEU A 18 2.82 15.83 -31.37
C LEU A 18 3.05 14.59 -30.50
N GLU A 19 4.30 14.24 -30.19
CA GLU A 19 4.68 13.02 -29.44
C GLU A 19 4.07 11.73 -30.01
N VAL A 20 3.98 11.63 -31.34
CA VAL A 20 3.37 10.48 -32.03
C VAL A 20 4.36 9.78 -32.95
N SER A 21 4.00 8.59 -33.44
CA SER A 21 4.85 7.87 -34.41
C SER A 21 4.66 8.39 -35.84
N ASN A 22 5.63 8.14 -36.72
CA ASN A 22 5.54 8.46 -38.15
C ASN A 22 4.29 7.86 -38.82
N PHE A 23 3.82 6.72 -38.34
CA PHE A 23 2.60 6.10 -38.82
C PHE A 23 1.37 7.00 -38.59
N VAL A 24 1.29 7.64 -37.42
CA VAL A 24 0.18 8.53 -37.08
C VAL A 24 0.22 9.81 -37.92
N VAL A 25 1.41 10.38 -38.12
CA VAL A 25 1.58 11.56 -39.00
C VAL A 25 1.17 11.22 -40.44
N ASN A 26 1.60 10.07 -40.97
CA ASN A 26 1.20 9.62 -42.31
C ASN A 26 -0.30 9.36 -42.42
N ASN A 27 -0.97 8.91 -41.35
CA ASN A 27 -2.40 8.70 -41.35
C ASN A 27 -3.17 10.03 -41.37
N LEU A 28 -2.70 11.04 -40.63
CA LEU A 28 -3.25 12.40 -40.67
C LEU A 28 -3.17 13.00 -42.08
N ILE A 29 -2.06 12.77 -42.79
CA ILE A 29 -1.90 13.21 -44.18
C ILE A 29 -2.88 12.48 -45.11
N LYS A 30 -3.06 11.16 -44.92
CA LYS A 30 -3.99 10.36 -45.72
C LYS A 30 -5.46 10.72 -45.51
N GLN A 31 -5.82 11.11 -44.29
CA GLN A 31 -7.18 11.53 -43.92
C GLN A 31 -7.44 13.02 -44.23
N GLU A 32 -6.46 13.72 -44.82
CA GLU A 32 -6.48 15.16 -45.12
C GLU A 32 -6.67 16.05 -43.87
N GLU A 33 -6.45 15.50 -42.68
CA GLU A 33 -6.49 16.23 -41.40
C GLU A 33 -5.21 17.07 -41.19
N LEU A 34 -4.11 16.70 -41.85
CA LEU A 34 -2.88 17.49 -41.88
C LEU A 34 -2.36 17.58 -43.32
N VAL A 35 -2.43 18.78 -43.91
CA VAL A 35 -2.14 18.99 -45.34
C VAL A 35 -0.71 19.49 -45.54
N PRO A 36 0.16 18.77 -46.27
CA PRO A 36 1.49 19.25 -46.61
C PRO A 36 1.45 20.44 -47.56
N ILE A 37 2.27 21.45 -47.30
CA ILE A 37 2.46 22.62 -48.18
C ILE A 37 3.06 22.19 -49.53
N ASN A 38 3.97 21.20 -49.49
CA ASN A 38 4.74 20.73 -50.64
C ASN A 38 4.27 19.34 -51.12
N LYS A 39 2.96 19.08 -51.14
CA LYS A 39 2.37 17.76 -51.47
C LYS A 39 2.90 17.14 -52.77
N ASP A 40 3.19 17.95 -53.79
CA ASP A 40 3.69 17.48 -55.09
C ASP A 40 5.22 17.57 -55.25
N THR A 41 5.89 18.37 -54.41
CA THR A 41 7.34 18.64 -54.52
C THR A 41 8.17 18.08 -53.36
N TRP A 42 7.56 17.39 -52.40
CA TRP A 42 8.23 16.88 -51.20
C TRP A 42 9.48 16.04 -51.45
N ARG A 43 9.58 15.38 -52.62
CA ARG A 43 10.76 14.61 -53.02
C ARG A 43 12.00 15.47 -53.24
N LEU A 44 11.82 16.74 -53.62
CA LEU A 44 12.91 17.70 -53.77
C LEU A 44 13.39 18.21 -52.41
N ASP A 45 12.48 18.36 -51.45
CA ASP A 45 12.74 18.86 -50.10
C ASP A 45 13.11 17.75 -49.09
N GLY A 46 13.03 16.48 -49.50
CA GLY A 46 13.34 15.31 -48.67
C GLY A 46 12.30 14.97 -47.60
N SER A 47 11.29 15.82 -47.36
CA SER A 47 10.21 15.56 -46.40
C SER A 47 8.97 16.42 -46.70
N PHE A 48 7.83 16.06 -46.09
CA PHE A 48 6.66 16.92 -46.09
C PHE A 48 6.84 18.09 -45.13
N LEU A 49 6.47 19.28 -45.61
CA LEU A 49 6.49 20.54 -44.87
C LEU A 49 5.07 20.94 -44.48
N PHE A 50 4.88 21.37 -43.24
CA PHE A 50 3.60 21.71 -42.64
C PHE A 50 3.65 23.10 -42.04
N LYS A 51 2.54 23.83 -42.05
CA LYS A 51 2.44 25.06 -41.27
C LYS A 51 2.36 24.70 -39.80
N ARG A 52 3.12 25.39 -38.96
CA ARG A 52 3.12 25.19 -37.52
C ARG A 52 1.73 25.39 -36.90
N GLU A 53 0.97 26.36 -37.39
CA GLU A 53 -0.39 26.69 -36.92
C GLU A 53 -1.36 25.50 -37.08
N ASP A 54 -1.26 24.77 -38.18
CA ASP A 54 -2.08 23.58 -38.44
C ASP A 54 -1.73 22.46 -37.46
N VAL A 55 -0.43 22.26 -37.20
CA VAL A 55 0.09 21.28 -36.25
C VAL A 55 -0.32 21.62 -34.82
N GLU A 56 -0.30 22.91 -34.45
CA GLU A 56 -0.76 23.41 -33.15
C GLU A 56 -2.25 23.21 -32.93
N THR A 57 -3.07 23.39 -33.97
CA THR A 57 -4.52 23.14 -33.92
C THR A 57 -4.80 21.67 -33.68
N ILE A 58 -4.06 20.77 -34.33
CA ILE A 58 -4.15 19.32 -34.09
C ILE A 58 -3.71 18.96 -32.68
N LYS A 59 -2.65 19.59 -32.15
CA LYS A 59 -2.17 19.35 -30.79
C LYS A 59 -3.23 19.74 -29.76
N LYS A 60 -3.81 20.94 -29.89
CA LYS A 60 -4.90 21.41 -29.03
C LYS A 60 -6.16 20.54 -29.12
N GLY A 61 -6.50 20.05 -30.31
CA GLY A 61 -7.60 19.09 -30.49
C GLY A 61 -7.32 17.69 -29.91
N ARG A 62 -6.04 17.34 -29.69
CA ARG A 62 -5.60 16.05 -29.13
C ARG A 62 -5.29 16.09 -27.64
N GLU A 63 -5.25 17.26 -27.01
CA GLU A 63 -5.23 17.39 -25.55
C GLU A 63 -6.57 16.85 -25.00
N THR A 64 -6.64 15.55 -24.78
CA THR A 64 -7.76 14.92 -24.08
C THR A 64 -7.69 15.33 -22.61
N GLU A 65 -8.80 15.82 -22.06
CA GLU A 65 -8.98 16.24 -20.64
C GLU A 65 -8.91 15.08 -19.63
N GLY A 66 -8.04 14.10 -19.83
CA GLY A 66 -7.88 12.99 -18.92
C GLY A 66 -6.94 11.90 -19.43
N ILE A 67 -6.56 11.03 -18.50
CA ILE A 67 -5.75 9.84 -18.74
C ILE A 67 -6.65 8.59 -18.75
N THR A 68 -6.31 7.61 -19.56
CA THR A 68 -7.02 6.32 -19.55
C THR A 68 -6.74 5.54 -18.26
N LEU A 69 -7.64 4.62 -17.90
CA LEU A 69 -7.43 3.67 -16.80
C LEU A 69 -6.08 2.92 -16.89
N TYR A 70 -5.68 2.53 -18.10
CA TYR A 70 -4.41 1.85 -18.33
C TYR A 70 -3.21 2.76 -18.06
N GLN A 71 -3.26 4.00 -18.56
CA GLN A 71 -2.22 4.99 -18.29
C GLN A 71 -2.14 5.33 -16.80
N ALA A 72 -3.28 5.53 -16.13
CA ALA A 72 -3.35 5.73 -14.69
C ALA A 72 -2.76 4.54 -13.91
N SER A 73 -3.11 3.32 -14.30
CA SER A 73 -2.58 2.10 -13.69
C SER A 73 -1.06 2.02 -13.78
N LYS A 74 -0.50 2.28 -14.97
CA LYS A 74 0.94 2.23 -15.22
C LYS A 74 1.69 3.39 -14.54
N LYS A 75 1.12 4.59 -14.55
CA LYS A 75 1.76 5.81 -14.03
C LYS A 75 1.77 5.83 -12.49
N TYR A 76 0.70 5.37 -11.84
CA TYR A 76 0.54 5.46 -10.38
C TYR A 76 0.60 4.11 -9.66
N GLY A 77 0.83 3.00 -10.37
CA GLY A 77 0.90 1.67 -9.75
C GLY A 77 -0.41 1.26 -9.08
N ILE A 78 -1.55 1.61 -9.68
CA ILE A 78 -2.88 1.20 -9.21
C ILE A 78 -3.36 0.04 -10.08
N SER A 79 -3.90 -1.02 -9.47
CA SER A 79 -4.53 -2.07 -10.28
C SER A 79 -5.76 -1.51 -10.98
N THR A 80 -6.01 -1.96 -12.20
CA THR A 80 -7.21 -1.59 -12.95
C THR A 80 -8.49 -1.92 -12.17
N TYR A 81 -8.50 -3.01 -11.41
CA TYR A 81 -9.59 -3.37 -10.50
C TYR A 81 -9.87 -2.29 -9.44
N GLN A 82 -8.83 -1.74 -8.79
CA GLN A 82 -9.02 -0.71 -7.77
C GLN A 82 -9.55 0.60 -8.40
N LEU A 83 -9.07 0.96 -9.59
CA LEU A 83 -9.60 2.10 -10.33
C LEU A 83 -11.07 1.88 -10.70
N GLU A 84 -11.44 0.68 -11.16
CA GLU A 84 -12.85 0.34 -11.46
C GLU A 84 -13.72 0.37 -10.22
N LYS A 85 -13.19 -0.07 -9.07
CA LYS A 85 -13.89 0.03 -7.79
C LYS A 85 -14.17 1.48 -7.41
N TRP A 86 -13.17 2.37 -7.49
CA TRP A 86 -13.38 3.80 -7.20
C TRP A 86 -14.38 4.46 -8.15
N LEU A 87 -14.43 4.04 -9.41
CA LEU A 87 -15.47 4.47 -10.34
C LEU A 87 -16.87 3.94 -9.95
N GLY A 88 -16.96 2.68 -9.52
CA GLY A 88 -18.22 2.05 -9.10
C GLY A 88 -18.77 2.62 -7.79
N ASP A 89 -17.87 2.95 -6.86
CA ASP A 89 -18.20 3.53 -5.55
C ASP A 89 -18.47 5.06 -5.64
N GLY A 90 -18.28 5.67 -6.82
CA GLY A 90 -18.51 7.10 -7.06
C GLY A 90 -17.41 8.02 -6.52
N GLU A 91 -16.31 7.46 -6.01
CA GLU A 91 -15.15 8.21 -5.50
C GLU A 91 -14.33 8.86 -6.62
N LEU A 92 -14.42 8.33 -7.84
CA LEU A 92 -13.70 8.81 -9.02
C LEU A 92 -14.67 8.99 -10.19
N ALA A 93 -14.54 10.10 -10.92
CA ALA A 93 -15.34 10.34 -12.13
C ALA A 93 -14.58 9.88 -13.38
N ALA A 94 -15.30 9.25 -14.32
CA ALA A 94 -14.79 8.94 -15.65
C ALA A 94 -15.70 9.50 -16.74
N THR A 95 -15.08 10.00 -17.80
CA THR A 95 -15.75 10.31 -19.06
C THR A 95 -15.53 9.15 -20.03
N ILE A 96 -16.61 8.62 -20.60
CA ILE A 96 -16.53 7.59 -21.63
C ILE A 96 -16.45 8.31 -22.97
N ARG A 97 -15.39 8.05 -23.75
CA ARG A 97 -15.24 8.56 -25.11
C ARG A 97 -14.82 7.44 -26.04
N GLU A 98 -15.22 7.56 -27.30
CA GLU A 98 -14.75 6.67 -28.35
C GLU A 98 -13.29 6.99 -28.67
N HIS A 99 -12.39 6.04 -28.43
CA HIS A 99 -10.97 6.18 -28.72
C HIS A 99 -10.49 4.90 -29.41
N ARG A 100 -10.01 5.02 -30.65
CA ARG A 100 -9.57 3.89 -31.48
C ARG A 100 -10.67 2.83 -31.70
N ASN A 101 -11.87 3.26 -32.06
CA ASN A 101 -13.06 2.42 -32.32
C ASN A 101 -13.48 1.56 -31.12
N ARG A 102 -13.20 2.02 -29.90
CA ARG A 102 -13.65 1.41 -28.64
C ARG A 102 -14.01 2.49 -27.62
N GLU A 103 -15.08 2.25 -26.87
CA GLU A 103 -15.42 3.06 -25.71
C GLU A 103 -14.32 2.92 -24.65
N THR A 104 -13.65 4.03 -24.34
CA THR A 104 -12.56 4.08 -23.37
C THR A 104 -12.91 5.07 -22.27
N LYS A 105 -12.70 4.67 -21.01
CA LYS A 105 -12.89 5.51 -19.83
C LYS A 105 -11.66 6.39 -19.63
N PHE A 106 -11.87 7.70 -19.57
CA PHE A 106 -10.86 8.72 -19.27
C PHE A 106 -11.16 9.35 -17.92
N ILE A 107 -10.12 9.53 -17.12
CA ILE A 107 -10.19 10.07 -15.77
C ILE A 107 -9.36 11.34 -15.72
N ARG A 108 -9.84 12.36 -15.01
CA ARG A 108 -9.05 13.58 -14.75
C ARG A 108 -7.92 13.26 -13.78
N GLU A 109 -6.70 13.60 -14.19
CA GLU A 109 -5.50 13.28 -13.40
C GLU A 109 -5.51 13.93 -12.00
N GLU A 110 -6.04 15.15 -11.90
CA GLU A 110 -6.15 15.89 -10.64
C GLU A 110 -7.08 15.20 -9.62
N GLU A 111 -8.25 14.74 -10.08
CA GLU A 111 -9.21 14.00 -9.23
C GLU A 111 -8.60 12.68 -8.77
N LEU A 112 -7.92 11.97 -9.68
CA LEU A 112 -7.22 10.74 -9.32
C LEU A 112 -6.16 10.99 -8.24
N LEU A 113 -5.38 12.06 -8.33
CA LEU A 113 -4.37 12.41 -7.32
C LEU A 113 -5.01 12.73 -5.96
N GLN A 114 -6.17 13.38 -5.93
CA GLN A 114 -6.91 13.64 -4.69
C GLN A 114 -7.42 12.35 -4.05
N VAL A 115 -8.01 11.44 -4.85
CA VAL A 115 -8.48 10.13 -4.38
C VAL A 115 -7.32 9.28 -3.88
N ILE A 116 -6.18 9.26 -4.58
CA ILE A 116 -4.97 8.58 -4.10
C ILE A 116 -4.53 9.14 -2.75
N LYS A 117 -4.48 10.48 -2.62
CA LYS A 117 -4.03 11.12 -1.37
C LYS A 117 -4.97 10.79 -0.20
N GLN A 118 -6.29 10.87 -0.41
CA GLN A 118 -7.27 10.49 0.61
C GLN A 118 -7.20 9.00 0.94
N PHE A 119 -7.04 8.14 -0.07
CA PHE A 119 -6.91 6.70 0.11
C PHE A 119 -5.63 6.31 0.84
N ASP A 120 -4.51 6.98 0.56
CA ASP A 120 -3.23 6.76 1.24
C ASP A 120 -3.24 7.33 2.67
N GLN A 121 -4.00 8.41 2.92
CA GLN A 121 -4.26 8.93 4.27
C GLN A 121 -5.19 8.02 5.09
N ALA A 122 -6.17 7.38 4.44
CA ALA A 122 -7.13 6.49 5.09
C ALA A 122 -6.63 5.04 5.26
N ASN A 123 -5.72 4.56 4.40
CA ASN A 123 -5.19 3.21 4.47
C ASN A 123 -3.86 3.15 5.24
N THR A 124 -3.98 2.73 6.50
CA THR A 124 -3.00 2.01 7.34
C THR A 124 -1.59 1.87 6.76
N LEU A 125 -0.63 2.51 7.42
CA LEU A 125 0.79 2.17 7.38
C LEU A 125 0.95 0.64 7.38
N TYR A 126 1.68 0.11 6.40
CA TYR A 126 1.96 -1.32 6.37
C TYR A 126 2.90 -1.65 7.52
N THR A 127 2.67 -2.80 8.14
CA THR A 127 3.59 -3.29 9.16
C THR A 127 4.89 -3.79 8.54
N TYR A 128 4.85 -4.38 7.34
CA TYR A 128 6.00 -5.04 6.72
C TYR A 128 6.04 -4.86 5.21
N SER A 129 7.22 -4.50 4.70
CA SER A 129 7.54 -4.48 3.27
C SER A 129 8.43 -5.66 2.91
N GLN A 130 7.88 -6.60 2.14
CA GLN A 130 8.63 -7.76 1.66
C GLN A 130 9.69 -7.38 0.62
N LYS A 131 9.45 -6.34 -0.19
CA LYS A 131 10.39 -5.88 -1.22
C LYS A 131 11.71 -5.40 -0.61
N TYR A 132 11.62 -4.63 0.47
CA TYR A 132 12.77 -4.03 1.14
C TYR A 132 13.17 -4.78 2.41
N ASN A 133 12.54 -5.94 2.69
CA ASN A 133 12.70 -6.75 3.89
C ASN A 133 12.76 -5.87 5.17
N THR A 134 11.76 -5.03 5.36
CA THR A 134 11.73 -4.07 6.48
C THR A 134 10.37 -3.99 7.11
N VAL A 135 10.35 -3.84 8.43
CA VAL A 135 9.16 -3.79 9.28
C VAL A 135 9.07 -2.43 9.98
N LEU A 136 7.86 -2.01 10.35
CA LEU A 136 7.66 -0.79 11.13
C LEU A 136 8.45 -0.89 12.44
N PHE A 137 9.08 0.22 12.85
CA PHE A 137 10.01 0.34 13.98
C PHE A 137 11.33 -0.42 13.87
N HIS A 138 11.62 -1.05 12.72
CA HIS A 138 12.89 -1.74 12.51
C HIS A 138 14.07 -0.79 12.76
N LYS A 139 15.00 -1.25 13.58
CA LYS A 139 16.17 -0.48 14.01
C LYS A 139 17.28 -0.55 12.97
N TYR A 140 17.78 0.61 12.61
CA TYR A 140 18.97 0.80 11.80
C TYR A 140 20.05 1.51 12.62
N ILE A 141 21.30 1.16 12.38
CA ILE A 141 22.45 1.72 13.11
C ILE A 141 23.50 2.19 12.10
N GLN A 142 24.06 3.37 12.36
CA GLN A 142 25.26 3.88 11.71
C GLN A 142 26.21 4.39 12.80
N SER A 143 27.34 3.71 12.98
CA SER A 143 28.27 3.99 14.08
C SER A 143 27.57 3.97 15.44
N ASN A 144 27.37 5.13 16.08
CA ASN A 144 26.63 5.24 17.35
C ASN A 144 25.19 5.75 17.17
N THR A 145 24.80 6.15 15.96
CA THR A 145 23.50 6.75 15.68
C THR A 145 22.45 5.69 15.35
N ILE A 146 21.27 5.83 15.94
CA ILE A 146 20.12 4.95 15.70
C ILE A 146 19.10 5.68 14.83
N ALA A 147 18.57 4.95 13.86
CA ALA A 147 17.37 5.34 13.13
C ALA A 147 16.31 4.24 13.18
N ARG A 148 15.04 4.61 13.08
CA ARG A 148 13.91 3.67 13.10
C ARG A 148 12.94 3.96 11.99
N VAL A 149 12.41 2.89 11.40
CA VAL A 149 11.34 2.99 10.39
C VAL A 149 10.07 3.52 11.05
N ILE A 150 9.59 4.67 10.59
CA ILE A 150 8.37 5.33 11.13
C ILE A 150 7.16 5.14 10.20
N SER A 151 7.39 4.86 8.93
CA SER A 151 6.32 4.72 7.95
C SER A 151 6.72 3.77 6.82
N ILE A 152 5.82 2.83 6.52
CA ILE A 152 5.90 1.99 5.33
C ILE A 152 4.60 2.25 4.55
N PRO A 153 4.62 3.18 3.59
CA PRO A 153 3.43 3.48 2.83
C PRO A 153 3.18 2.38 1.79
N LYS A 154 1.93 2.27 1.31
CA LYS A 154 1.59 1.38 0.18
C LYS A 154 2.37 1.74 -1.07
N ARG A 155 2.62 3.05 -1.23
CA ARG A 155 3.30 3.69 -2.35
C ARG A 155 4.20 4.79 -1.84
N GLY A 156 5.33 4.98 -2.50
CA GLY A 156 6.35 5.93 -2.08
C GLY A 156 7.46 5.27 -1.28
N ASP A 157 8.29 6.11 -0.67
CA ASP A 157 9.48 5.70 0.03
C ASP A 157 9.19 5.36 1.50
N ILE A 158 9.92 4.37 2.02
CA ILE A 158 9.90 4.02 3.43
C ILE A 158 10.64 5.11 4.19
N MET A 159 10.02 5.67 5.23
CA MET A 159 10.61 6.76 6.01
C MET A 159 11.21 6.25 7.31
N LEU A 160 12.37 6.79 7.66
CA LEU A 160 13.05 6.60 8.92
C LEU A 160 13.21 7.94 9.63
N ILE A 161 13.28 7.89 10.96
CA ILE A 161 13.71 9.01 11.81
C ILE A 161 14.94 8.59 12.61
N ASP A 162 15.93 9.47 12.72
CA ASP A 162 17.05 9.28 13.63
C ASP A 162 16.80 9.84 15.04
N GLU A 163 17.74 9.59 15.95
CA GLU A 163 17.64 10.08 17.33
C GLU A 163 17.74 11.61 17.49
N PHE A 164 18.06 12.34 16.43
CA PHE A 164 18.09 13.80 16.38
C PHE A 164 16.81 14.39 15.77
N GLY A 165 15.86 13.54 15.34
CA GLY A 165 14.61 13.95 14.71
C GLY A 165 14.73 14.20 13.20
N SER A 166 15.84 13.81 12.57
CA SER A 166 16.01 13.95 11.12
C SER A 166 15.23 12.84 10.42
N GLU A 167 14.35 13.22 9.51
CA GLU A 167 13.63 12.28 8.66
C GLU A 167 14.31 12.09 7.31
N PHE A 168 14.38 10.84 6.85
CA PHE A 168 14.94 10.50 5.55
C PHE A 168 14.37 9.17 5.03
N THR A 169 14.55 8.92 3.75
CA THR A 169 14.10 7.69 3.11
C THR A 169 15.03 6.52 3.43
N LEU A 170 14.53 5.28 3.34
CA LEU A 170 15.34 4.07 3.47
C LEU A 170 16.51 4.03 2.48
N ASN A 171 16.30 4.54 1.26
CA ASN A 171 17.36 4.61 0.25
C ASN A 171 18.48 5.58 0.66
N GLU A 172 18.13 6.73 1.24
CA GLU A 172 19.11 7.68 1.78
C GLU A 172 19.83 7.10 3.00
N ALA A 173 19.10 6.43 3.89
CA ALA A 173 19.69 5.74 5.04
C ALA A 173 20.80 4.77 4.62
N ILE A 174 20.49 3.90 3.65
CA ILE A 174 21.45 2.90 3.14
C ILE A 174 22.65 3.58 2.49
N LYS A 175 22.44 4.64 1.69
CA LYS A 175 23.54 5.41 1.07
C LYS A 175 24.42 6.09 2.10
N SER A 176 23.83 6.57 3.20
CA SER A 176 24.54 7.18 4.31
C SER A 176 25.29 6.15 5.17
N GLY A 177 25.05 4.84 4.99
CA GLY A 177 25.76 3.77 5.68
C GLY A 177 25.01 3.19 6.89
N PHE A 178 23.71 3.48 7.04
CA PHE A 178 22.88 2.77 8.00
C PHE A 178 22.67 1.32 7.57
N VAL A 179 22.81 0.41 8.52
CA VAL A 179 22.54 -1.02 8.36
C VAL A 179 21.50 -1.50 9.37
N PRO A 180 20.67 -2.51 9.05
CA PRO A 180 19.79 -3.13 10.03
C PRO A 180 20.56 -3.60 11.27
N ALA A 181 20.02 -3.36 12.45
CA ALA A 181 20.64 -3.76 13.71
C ALA A 181 20.60 -5.28 13.94
N TYR A 182 19.64 -5.96 13.31
CA TYR A 182 19.42 -7.40 13.37
C TYR A 182 18.70 -7.87 12.11
N ASP A 183 18.86 -9.15 11.78
CA ASP A 183 18.11 -9.76 10.69
C ASP A 183 16.68 -10.09 11.12
N LEU A 184 15.73 -9.92 10.19
CA LEU A 184 14.34 -10.30 10.40
C LEU A 184 14.13 -11.78 10.09
N SER A 185 13.39 -12.46 10.95
CA SER A 185 13.02 -13.87 10.76
C SER A 185 12.21 -14.07 9.46
N ASP A 186 12.65 -15.00 8.61
CA ASP A 186 12.01 -15.29 7.32
C ASP A 186 10.85 -16.28 7.39
N LYS A 187 10.55 -16.78 8.61
CA LYS A 187 9.61 -17.88 8.83
C LYS A 187 8.27 -17.62 8.14
N PRO A 188 7.64 -18.67 7.60
CA PRO A 188 6.40 -18.54 6.86
C PRO A 188 5.29 -17.97 7.74
N ARG A 189 4.27 -17.43 7.06
CA ARG A 189 3.07 -16.97 7.75
C ARG A 189 2.36 -18.15 8.40
N SER A 190 2.05 -18.02 9.67
CA SER A 190 1.22 -18.97 10.42
C SER A 190 -0.21 -18.97 9.88
N HIS A 191 -0.77 -20.17 9.73
CA HIS A 191 -2.17 -20.36 9.31
C HIS A 191 -3.17 -20.07 10.44
N HIS A 192 -2.71 -19.89 11.68
CA HIS A 192 -3.59 -19.54 12.79
C HIS A 192 -4.18 -18.14 12.59
N GLN A 193 -5.51 -18.05 12.73
CA GLN A 193 -6.26 -16.82 12.47
C GLN A 193 -6.19 -15.80 13.62
N ARG A 194 -5.92 -16.26 14.85
CA ARG A 194 -5.92 -15.45 16.07
C ARG A 194 -4.52 -14.96 16.45
N PHE A 195 -4.48 -13.89 17.24
CA PHE A 195 -3.27 -13.15 17.60
C PHE A 195 -3.06 -13.17 19.12
N VAL A 196 -1.79 -13.18 19.54
CA VAL A 196 -1.37 -12.70 20.85
C VAL A 196 -1.18 -11.19 20.72
N LYS A 197 -1.72 -10.40 21.65
CA LYS A 197 -1.71 -8.94 21.58
C LYS A 197 -0.85 -8.36 22.69
N PHE A 198 0.11 -7.54 22.30
CA PHE A 198 0.91 -6.73 23.20
C PHE A 198 0.51 -5.27 23.09
N ARG A 199 0.48 -4.57 24.23
CA ARG A 199 0.26 -3.13 24.31
C ARG A 199 1.49 -2.48 24.95
N LEU A 200 2.21 -1.70 24.16
CA LEU A 200 3.44 -1.02 24.56
C LEU A 200 3.21 0.50 24.62
N PRO A 201 3.66 1.20 25.67
CA PRO A 201 3.51 2.66 25.74
C PRO A 201 4.40 3.34 24.70
N LYS A 202 3.88 4.38 24.06
CA LYS A 202 4.65 5.19 23.12
C LYS A 202 5.80 5.92 23.83
N SER A 203 6.84 6.22 23.07
CA SER A 203 7.96 7.01 23.55
C SER A 203 8.59 7.76 22.38
N ASP A 204 8.93 9.02 22.61
CA ASP A 204 9.64 9.85 21.63
C ASP A 204 11.16 9.56 21.63
N GLN A 205 11.65 8.85 22.66
CA GLN A 205 13.06 8.50 22.77
C GLN A 205 13.33 7.15 22.11
N LEU A 206 14.06 7.12 20.98
CA LEU A 206 14.36 5.90 20.22
C LEU A 206 15.15 4.82 20.99
N ARG A 207 15.73 5.19 22.14
CA ARG A 207 16.50 4.32 23.07
C ARG A 207 15.70 3.88 24.30
N SER A 208 14.42 4.23 24.40
CA SER A 208 13.57 3.89 25.54
C SER A 208 13.36 2.39 25.71
N ASN A 209 12.90 1.99 26.89
CA ASN A 209 12.54 0.60 27.19
C ASN A 209 11.45 0.06 26.23
N SER A 210 10.48 0.89 25.83
CA SER A 210 9.46 0.49 24.85
C SER A 210 10.09 0.01 23.55
N PHE A 211 11.10 0.73 23.04
CA PHE A 211 11.79 0.33 21.82
C PHE A 211 12.69 -0.89 22.01
N GLN A 212 13.23 -1.12 23.21
CA GLN A 212 13.96 -2.36 23.51
C GLN A 212 13.02 -3.58 23.45
N LEU A 213 11.79 -3.45 23.98
CA LEU A 213 10.77 -4.49 23.90
C LEU A 213 10.33 -4.73 22.45
N ILE A 214 10.22 -3.67 21.65
CA ILE A 214 9.94 -3.77 20.21
C ILE A 214 11.07 -4.54 19.51
N ASP A 215 12.33 -4.19 19.78
CA ASP A 215 13.49 -4.88 19.20
C ASP A 215 13.47 -6.39 19.54
N LEU A 216 13.17 -6.73 20.80
CA LEU A 216 13.02 -8.13 21.27
C LEU A 216 11.91 -8.89 20.54
N ILE A 217 10.82 -8.22 20.15
CA ILE A 217 9.76 -8.83 19.35
C ILE A 217 10.24 -9.01 17.90
N LEU A 218 10.71 -7.93 17.27
CA LEU A 218 11.03 -7.90 15.85
C LEU A 218 12.20 -8.80 15.44
N GLN A 219 13.15 -9.01 16.36
CA GLN A 219 14.32 -9.86 16.10
C GLN A 219 13.94 -11.35 15.93
N TYR A 220 12.90 -11.83 16.64
CA TYR A 220 12.58 -13.26 16.67
C TYR A 220 11.24 -13.60 16.03
N VAL A 221 10.30 -12.66 16.02
CA VAL A 221 8.99 -12.83 15.40
C VAL A 221 9.07 -12.48 13.92
N SER A 222 8.66 -13.42 13.07
CA SER A 222 8.57 -13.17 11.62
C SER A 222 7.64 -11.98 11.32
N PRO A 223 8.08 -10.97 10.55
CA PRO A 223 7.26 -9.83 10.16
C PRO A 223 5.96 -10.23 9.44
N ARG A 224 5.93 -11.41 8.80
CA ARG A 224 4.73 -11.94 8.10
C ARG A 224 3.60 -12.31 9.05
N ASN A 225 3.93 -12.51 10.33
CA ASN A 225 3.03 -12.86 11.41
C ASN A 225 2.70 -11.67 12.32
N LEU A 226 3.24 -10.49 12.03
CA LEU A 226 3.06 -9.30 12.83
C LEU A 226 2.11 -8.32 12.15
N LYS A 227 1.21 -7.72 12.95
CA LYS A 227 0.44 -6.54 12.57
C LYS A 227 0.57 -5.50 13.69
N VAL A 228 1.00 -4.31 13.32
CA VAL A 228 1.13 -3.17 14.21
C VAL A 228 -0.01 -2.20 13.94
N SER A 229 -0.60 -1.68 15.02
CA SER A 229 -1.54 -0.56 14.99
C SER A 229 -1.18 0.41 16.12
N GLU A 230 -1.64 1.64 16.00
CA GLU A 230 -1.43 2.66 17.03
C GLU A 230 -2.76 3.27 17.48
N GLU A 231 -2.81 3.64 18.75
CA GLU A 231 -3.79 4.57 19.34
C GLU A 231 -2.99 5.72 19.99
N GLU A 232 -3.64 6.73 20.57
CA GLU A 232 -2.97 7.96 21.06
C GLU A 232 -1.68 7.67 21.86
N ASP A 233 -1.78 6.90 22.95
CA ASP A 233 -0.66 6.67 23.88
C ASP A 233 0.05 5.32 23.72
N PHE A 234 -0.45 4.44 22.87
CA PHE A 234 0.01 3.04 22.81
C PHE A 234 0.25 2.52 21.40
N TRP A 235 1.24 1.64 21.27
CA TRP A 235 1.42 0.76 20.13
C TRP A 235 0.90 -0.64 20.45
N TYR A 236 0.16 -1.22 19.51
CA TYR A 236 -0.40 -2.56 19.62
C TYR A 236 0.29 -3.50 18.64
N PHE A 237 0.90 -4.56 19.15
CA PHE A 237 1.53 -5.60 18.37
C PHE A 237 0.66 -6.85 18.42
N ASN A 238 0.00 -7.13 17.30
CA ASN A 238 -0.81 -8.34 17.11
C ASN A 238 0.05 -9.39 16.40
N ILE A 239 0.39 -10.46 17.10
CA ILE A 239 1.30 -11.51 16.61
C ILE A 239 0.54 -12.81 16.43
N ARG A 240 0.58 -13.41 15.23
CA ARG A 240 -0.08 -14.70 14.99
C ARG A 240 0.51 -15.77 15.90
N GLN A 241 -0.37 -16.62 16.41
CA GLN A 241 0.02 -17.82 17.14
C GLN A 241 1.05 -18.64 16.35
N SER A 242 2.22 -18.82 16.95
CA SER A 242 3.39 -19.41 16.29
C SER A 242 4.44 -19.83 17.32
N LEU A 243 5.37 -20.68 16.88
CA LEU A 243 6.53 -21.08 17.66
C LEU A 243 7.71 -20.15 17.34
N ILE A 244 8.23 -19.48 18.37
CA ILE A 244 9.38 -18.59 18.30
C ILE A 244 10.60 -19.34 18.82
N GLU A 245 11.65 -19.41 18.04
CA GLU A 245 12.94 -19.98 18.47
C GLU A 245 13.82 -18.86 19.00
N LEU A 246 14.44 -19.10 20.15
CA LEU A 246 15.30 -18.14 20.82
C LEU A 246 16.69 -18.74 21.06
N PRO A 247 17.72 -17.88 21.22
CA PRO A 247 19.02 -18.30 21.73
C PRO A 247 18.92 -19.03 23.08
N MET A 248 19.89 -19.91 23.35
CA MET A 248 19.96 -20.62 24.62
C MET A 248 20.03 -19.63 25.80
N GLY A 249 19.23 -19.90 26.84
CA GLY A 249 19.16 -19.05 28.04
C GLY A 249 18.17 -17.89 27.96
N MET A 250 17.73 -17.49 26.77
CA MET A 250 16.91 -16.28 26.59
C MET A 250 15.41 -16.49 26.85
N GLN A 251 14.93 -17.74 26.91
CA GLN A 251 13.49 -18.02 27.05
C GLN A 251 12.84 -17.35 28.27
N MET A 252 13.49 -17.42 29.44
CA MET A 252 12.91 -16.87 30.67
C MET A 252 12.91 -15.34 30.63
N GLU A 253 14.01 -14.74 30.20
CA GLU A 253 14.14 -13.29 30.01
C GLU A 253 13.08 -12.75 29.04
N TRP A 254 12.87 -13.42 27.90
CA TRP A 254 11.87 -13.02 26.91
C TRP A 254 10.44 -13.11 27.48
N ILE A 255 10.14 -14.12 28.30
CA ILE A 255 8.86 -14.23 28.99
C ILE A 255 8.71 -13.11 30.02
N GLU A 256 9.71 -12.90 30.88
CA GLU A 256 9.67 -11.92 31.96
C GLU A 256 9.52 -10.49 31.45
N TYR A 257 10.21 -10.12 30.37
CA TYR A 257 10.13 -8.79 29.79
C TYR A 257 8.84 -8.53 29.02
N LEU A 258 8.29 -9.52 28.32
CA LEU A 258 7.12 -9.29 27.47
C LEU A 258 5.77 -9.56 28.15
N THR A 259 5.72 -10.44 29.16
CA THR A 259 4.47 -10.82 29.84
C THR A 259 3.69 -9.62 30.41
N PRO A 260 4.32 -8.61 31.04
CA PRO A 260 3.59 -7.44 31.58
C PRO A 260 2.82 -6.64 30.52
N TYR A 261 3.17 -6.79 29.25
CA TYR A 261 2.60 -6.03 28.14
C TYR A 261 1.55 -6.83 27.35
N ILE A 262 1.29 -8.08 27.72
CA ILE A 262 0.28 -8.91 27.05
C ILE A 262 -1.11 -8.52 27.55
N ILE A 263 -1.99 -8.18 26.61
CA ILE A 263 -3.41 -7.91 26.90
C ILE A 263 -4.33 -9.03 26.41
N GLU A 264 -3.87 -9.88 25.49
CA GLU A 264 -4.60 -11.05 24.99
C GLU A 264 -3.62 -12.17 24.61
N GLY A 265 -3.91 -13.40 25.05
CA GLY A 265 -3.04 -14.56 24.85
C GLY A 265 -2.05 -14.79 25.99
N LYS A 266 -1.05 -15.64 25.77
CA LYS A 266 0.00 -15.99 26.73
C LYS A 266 1.24 -16.54 26.04
N LEU A 267 2.36 -16.50 26.76
CA LEU A 267 3.62 -17.13 26.35
C LEU A 267 3.77 -18.47 27.06
N ILE A 268 3.99 -19.53 26.29
CA ILE A 268 4.21 -20.88 26.83
C ILE A 268 5.63 -21.31 26.50
N LYS A 269 6.46 -21.51 27.52
CA LYS A 269 7.78 -22.11 27.36
C LYS A 269 7.65 -23.51 26.74
N ARG A 270 8.47 -23.79 25.73
CA ARG A 270 8.57 -25.09 25.08
C ARG A 270 9.99 -25.64 25.16
N VAL A 271 10.15 -26.89 24.75
CA VAL A 271 11.46 -27.54 24.60
C VAL A 271 12.28 -26.85 23.50
N ASN A 272 13.59 -27.13 23.44
CA ASN A 272 14.49 -26.64 22.38
C ASN A 272 14.58 -25.11 22.29
N ASN A 273 14.66 -24.41 23.43
CA ASN A 273 14.81 -22.95 23.49
C ASN A 273 13.72 -22.17 22.73
N SER A 274 12.52 -22.73 22.58
CA SER A 274 11.41 -22.08 21.90
C SER A 274 10.29 -21.62 22.84
N ILE A 275 9.56 -20.59 22.43
CA ILE A 275 8.36 -20.10 23.10
C ILE A 275 7.19 -20.21 22.13
N TYR A 276 6.09 -20.74 22.62
CA TYR A 276 4.85 -20.79 21.89
C TYR A 276 3.96 -19.59 22.27
N LEU A 277 3.66 -18.76 21.28
CA LEU A 277 2.67 -17.69 21.38
C LEU A 277 1.28 -18.32 21.28
N ASP A 278 0.56 -18.42 22.39
CA ASP A 278 -0.79 -18.97 22.44
C ASP A 278 -1.80 -17.82 22.55
N SER A 279 -2.67 -17.69 21.56
CA SER A 279 -3.75 -16.68 21.58
C SER A 279 -4.83 -16.96 22.63
N SER A 280 -4.74 -18.09 23.37
CA SER A 280 -5.75 -18.54 24.34
C SER A 280 -7.17 -18.63 23.74
N SER A 281 -7.26 -18.73 22.41
CA SER A 281 -8.47 -18.67 21.63
C SER A 281 -8.69 -20.00 20.92
N VAL A 282 -9.94 -20.48 20.90
CA VAL A 282 -10.33 -21.71 20.22
C VAL A 282 -11.28 -21.36 19.08
N THR A 283 -10.91 -21.70 17.84
CA THR A 283 -11.81 -21.61 16.69
C THR A 283 -12.58 -22.92 16.54
N LYS A 284 -13.91 -22.84 16.54
CA LYS A 284 -14.79 -23.98 16.23
C LYS A 284 -15.70 -23.61 15.05
N PRO A 285 -15.79 -24.46 14.01
CA PRO A 285 -16.76 -24.24 12.93
C PRO A 285 -18.18 -24.41 13.48
N VAL A 286 -19.10 -23.57 13.00
CA VAL A 286 -20.52 -23.62 13.35
C VAL A 286 -21.31 -23.91 12.07
N THR A 287 -22.22 -24.88 12.14
CA THR A 287 -23.15 -25.18 11.05
C THR A 287 -24.45 -24.42 11.30
N LEU A 288 -24.89 -23.64 10.32
CA LEU A 288 -26.12 -22.85 10.37
C LEU A 288 -27.05 -23.29 9.23
N SER A 289 -28.35 -23.26 9.46
CA SER A 289 -29.33 -23.38 8.39
C SER A 289 -29.35 -22.10 7.53
N SER A 290 -29.82 -22.23 6.28
CA SER A 290 -29.96 -21.08 5.37
C SER A 290 -30.83 -19.96 5.96
N LYS A 291 -31.89 -20.32 6.71
CA LYS A 291 -32.77 -19.35 7.38
C LYS A 291 -32.04 -18.58 8.49
N GLU A 292 -31.26 -19.28 9.31
CA GLU A 292 -30.46 -18.65 10.38
C GLU A 292 -29.40 -17.73 9.79
N TYR A 293 -28.71 -18.16 8.73
CA TYR A 293 -27.70 -17.34 8.06
C TYR A 293 -28.30 -16.05 7.48
N GLN A 294 -29.48 -16.12 6.83
CA GLN A 294 -30.18 -14.95 6.32
C GLN A 294 -30.62 -13.99 7.44
N ALA A 295 -31.12 -14.52 8.56
CA ALA A 295 -31.50 -13.71 9.71
C ALA A 295 -30.29 -13.00 10.32
N ILE A 296 -29.15 -13.68 10.45
CA ILE A 296 -27.92 -13.10 10.96
C ILE A 296 -27.42 -11.98 10.03
N ASN A 297 -27.38 -12.18 8.71
CA ASN A 297 -26.95 -11.13 7.77
C ASN A 297 -27.76 -9.84 7.94
N LYS A 298 -29.09 -9.96 8.09
CA LYS A 298 -29.94 -8.79 8.30
C LYS A 298 -29.60 -8.05 9.60
N ILE A 299 -29.39 -8.79 10.70
CA ILE A 299 -29.01 -8.19 12.00
C ILE A 299 -27.64 -7.50 11.91
N VAL A 300 -26.70 -8.12 11.23
CA VAL A 300 -25.32 -7.64 11.10
C VAL A 300 -25.26 -6.38 10.23
N GLU A 301 -26.06 -6.30 9.16
CA GLU A 301 -26.26 -5.09 8.36
C GLU A 301 -26.87 -3.94 9.19
N GLU A 302 -27.87 -4.23 10.02
CA GLU A 302 -28.53 -3.23 10.88
C GLU A 302 -27.63 -2.73 12.03
N THR A 303 -26.72 -3.57 12.52
CA THR A 303 -25.86 -3.29 13.68
C THR A 303 -24.44 -2.87 13.33
N ASN A 304 -24.06 -2.91 12.05
CA ASN A 304 -22.71 -2.64 11.56
C ASN A 304 -21.63 -3.47 12.28
N THR A 305 -21.93 -4.74 12.55
CA THR A 305 -21.01 -5.72 13.14
C THR A 305 -20.53 -6.73 12.08
N THR A 306 -19.78 -7.76 12.44
CA THR A 306 -19.61 -8.96 11.57
C THR A 306 -20.41 -10.15 12.07
N ILE A 307 -20.61 -11.14 11.19
CA ILE A 307 -21.26 -12.42 11.54
C ILE A 307 -20.54 -13.11 12.70
N GLU A 308 -19.20 -13.11 12.68
CA GLU A 308 -18.38 -13.71 13.73
C GLU A 308 -18.52 -12.97 15.06
N GLU A 309 -18.57 -11.64 15.04
CA GLU A 309 -18.79 -10.82 16.24
C GLU A 309 -20.18 -11.05 16.83
N PHE A 310 -21.21 -11.11 15.98
CA PHE A 310 -22.56 -11.45 16.40
C PHE A 310 -22.60 -12.82 17.09
N ILE A 311 -22.07 -13.88 16.45
CA ILE A 311 -22.04 -15.24 17.01
C ILE A 311 -21.29 -15.27 18.34
N ALA A 312 -20.11 -14.64 18.40
CA ALA A 312 -19.30 -14.60 19.63
C ALA A 312 -20.06 -13.89 20.76
N SER A 313 -20.71 -12.76 20.47
CA SER A 313 -21.50 -12.01 21.45
C SER A 313 -22.69 -12.81 21.97
N ALA A 314 -23.40 -13.53 21.09
CA ALA A 314 -24.54 -14.37 21.45
C ALA A 314 -24.12 -15.53 22.36
N ILE A 315 -22.99 -16.17 22.07
CA ILE A 315 -22.40 -17.22 22.92
C ILE A 315 -22.07 -16.65 24.30
N CYS A 316 -21.38 -15.50 24.36
CA CYS A 316 -21.02 -14.86 25.63
C CYS A 316 -22.24 -14.47 26.46
N GLN A 317 -23.28 -13.90 25.84
CA GLN A 317 -24.53 -13.56 26.52
C GLN A 317 -25.20 -14.82 27.09
N LYS A 318 -25.24 -15.91 26.32
CA LYS A 318 -25.85 -17.16 26.78
C LYS A 318 -25.09 -17.80 27.95
N ILE A 319 -23.76 -17.76 27.91
CA ILE A 319 -22.91 -18.24 29.02
C ILE A 319 -23.16 -17.41 30.28
N LYS A 320 -23.16 -16.08 30.17
CA LYS A 320 -23.43 -15.18 31.31
C LYS A 320 -24.80 -15.44 31.91
N ALA A 321 -25.84 -15.54 31.08
CA ALA A 321 -27.19 -15.83 31.54
C ALA A 321 -27.26 -17.17 32.30
N TYR A 322 -26.57 -18.21 31.81
CA TYR A 322 -26.50 -19.50 32.47
C TYR A 322 -25.79 -19.42 33.83
N GLN A 323 -24.66 -18.71 33.92
CA GLN A 323 -23.92 -18.51 35.17
C GLN A 323 -24.73 -17.73 36.21
N THR A 324 -25.45 -16.69 35.79
CA THR A 324 -26.34 -15.92 36.67
C THR A 324 -27.53 -16.73 37.17
N SER A 325 -27.97 -17.76 36.44
CA SER A 325 -29.06 -18.65 36.87
C SER A 325 -28.63 -19.78 37.83
N GLN A 326 -27.33 -19.95 38.05
CA GLN A 326 -26.72 -20.99 38.89
C GLN A 326 -26.19 -20.46 40.23
N ASN A 327 -26.08 -19.13 40.36
CA ASN A 327 -25.89 -18.42 41.63
C ASN A 327 -27.24 -17.94 42.16
#